data_AF-A0A1G9GDX5-F1
#
_entry.id   AF-A0A1G9GDX5-F1
#
_cell.length_a   1.000
_cell.length_b   1.000
_cell.length_c   1.000
_cell.angle_alpha   90.00
_cell.angle_beta   90.00
_cell.angle_gamma   90.00
#
_symmetry.space_group_name_H-M   'P 1'
#
loop_
_entity.id
_entity.type
_entity.pdbx_description
1 polymer ?
#
loop_
_entity_poly.entity_id
_entity_poly.type
_entity_poly.pdbx_seq_one_letter_code
_entity_poly.pdbx_strand_id
1 'polypeptide(L)'
;MSDDGDDGVQQARDAERLKALEERLAQARRDDRLTPPGMDKFAHANQAWRMVIELVAGLAVGFGVGFGLDRLLGTTPILLVIFIFLGFAAGVKTMLRTAAEMSGDAPGTGPAKPVDDRPAGDPAKDERD
;
A
#
# COMPACT_ATOMS: atom_id res chain seq x y z
N MET A 1 -0.27 -35.52 48.27
CA MET A 1 0.94 -35.47 47.42
C MET A 1 0.74 -36.44 46.26
N SER A 2 -0.22 -36.16 45.38
CA SER A 2 -0.54 -36.99 44.21
C SER A 2 -1.40 -36.14 43.27
N ASP A 3 -0.77 -35.28 42.48
CA ASP A 3 -1.46 -34.50 41.43
C ASP A 3 -0.62 -34.40 40.14
N ASP A 4 0.72 -34.57 40.23
CA ASP A 4 1.63 -34.43 39.07
C ASP A 4 1.44 -35.44 37.92
N GLY A 5 0.69 -36.53 38.14
CA GLY A 5 0.53 -37.62 37.17
C GLY A 5 -0.57 -37.41 36.13
N ASP A 6 -1.66 -36.72 36.49
CA ASP A 6 -2.79 -36.47 35.58
C ASP A 6 -2.52 -35.26 34.66
N ASP A 7 -1.79 -34.27 35.19
CA ASP A 7 -1.38 -33.06 34.49
C ASP A 7 -0.50 -33.34 33.26
N GLY A 8 0.43 -34.29 33.37
CA GLY A 8 1.30 -34.68 32.26
C GLY A 8 0.55 -35.36 31.11
N VAL A 9 -0.48 -36.15 31.42
CA VAL A 9 -1.32 -36.81 30.42
C VAL A 9 -2.25 -35.79 29.76
N GLN A 10 -2.75 -34.83 30.53
CA GLN A 10 -3.58 -33.74 30.01
C GLN A 10 -2.80 -32.82 29.07
N GLN A 11 -1.57 -32.43 29.45
CA GLN A 11 -0.68 -31.64 28.60
C GLN A 11 -0.32 -32.36 27.30
N ALA A 12 -0.09 -33.68 27.33
CA ALA A 12 0.18 -34.46 26.12
C ALA A 12 -1.03 -34.45 25.17
N ARG A 13 -2.25 -34.64 25.70
CA ARG A 13 -3.50 -34.58 24.92
C ARG A 13 -3.74 -33.19 24.34
N ASP A 14 -3.43 -32.15 25.10
CA ASP A 14 -3.60 -30.77 24.65
C ASP A 14 -2.53 -30.38 23.61
N ALA A 15 -1.29 -30.84 23.74
CA ALA A 15 -0.25 -30.69 22.74
C ALA A 15 -0.61 -31.39 21.41
N GLU A 16 -1.20 -32.58 21.46
CA GLU A 16 -1.70 -33.28 20.27
C GLU A 16 -2.85 -32.53 19.59
N ARG A 17 -3.79 -31.99 20.38
CA ARG A 17 -4.89 -31.16 19.85
C ARG A 17 -4.36 -29.88 19.19
N LEU A 18 -3.40 -29.21 19.82
CA LEU A 18 -2.77 -28.00 19.27
C LEU A 18 -2.04 -28.32 17.97
N LYS A 19 -1.27 -29.41 17.91
CA LYS A 19 -0.59 -29.84 16.70
C LYS A 19 -1.56 -30.18 15.57
N ALA A 20 -2.67 -30.86 15.88
CA ALA A 20 -3.72 -31.14 14.90
C ALA A 20 -4.41 -29.86 14.39
N LEU A 21 -4.56 -28.84 15.23
CA LEU A 21 -5.07 -27.53 14.83
C LEU A 21 -4.06 -26.76 13.97
N GLU A 22 -2.77 -26.82 14.30
CA GLU A 22 -1.69 -26.23 13.49
C GLU A 22 -1.59 -26.87 12.11
N GLU A 23 -1.71 -28.19 12.01
CA GLU A 23 -1.71 -28.92 10.74
C GLU A 23 -2.94 -28.55 9.89
N ARG A 24 -4.12 -28.45 10.51
CA ARG A 24 -5.34 -27.97 9.85
C ARG A 24 -5.21 -26.52 9.40
N LEU A 25 -4.59 -25.65 10.22
CA LEU A 25 -4.37 -24.25 9.89
C LEU A 25 -3.31 -24.09 8.79
N ALA A 26 -2.29 -24.94 8.77
CA ALA A 26 -1.26 -24.96 7.73
C ALA A 26 -1.84 -25.45 6.39
N GLN A 27 -2.72 -26.45 6.40
CA GLN A 27 -3.46 -26.88 5.20
C GLN A 27 -4.41 -25.78 4.71
N ALA A 28 -5.17 -25.18 5.64
CA ALA A 28 -6.03 -24.04 5.40
C ALA A 28 -5.28 -22.82 4.82
N ARG A 29 -4.10 -22.48 5.33
CA ARG A 29 -3.28 -21.37 4.84
C ARG A 29 -2.64 -21.62 3.47
N ARG A 30 -2.48 -22.88 3.06
CA ARG A 30 -1.98 -23.22 1.71
C ARG A 30 -3.07 -23.10 0.66
N ASP A 31 -4.34 -23.20 1.06
CA ASP A 31 -5.48 -22.74 0.27
C ASP A 31 -5.67 -21.24 0.53
N ASP A 32 -5.10 -20.39 -0.32
CA ASP A 32 -5.29 -18.92 -0.38
C ASP A 32 -6.78 -18.48 -0.51
N ARG A 33 -7.71 -19.45 -0.46
CA ARG A 33 -9.17 -19.30 -0.54
C ARG A 33 -9.83 -19.06 0.82
N LEU A 34 -9.10 -19.10 1.93
CA LEU A 34 -9.62 -18.84 3.27
C LEU A 34 -9.47 -17.39 3.74
N THR A 35 -9.00 -16.49 2.87
CA THR A 35 -9.33 -15.08 3.04
C THR A 35 -10.85 -14.96 2.97
N PRO A 36 -11.56 -14.60 4.07
CA PRO A 36 -12.99 -14.44 4.02
C PRO A 36 -13.34 -13.47 2.88
N PRO A 37 -14.29 -13.81 1.98
CA PRO A 37 -14.63 -12.98 0.84
C PRO A 37 -15.02 -11.57 1.31
N GLY A 38 -14.09 -10.62 1.21
CA GLY A 38 -14.25 -9.29 1.79
C GLY A 38 -13.04 -8.73 2.52
N MET A 39 -12.12 -9.55 3.05
CA MET A 39 -10.89 -9.02 3.70
C MET A 39 -10.08 -8.15 2.73
N ASP A 40 -10.03 -8.54 1.45
CA ASP A 40 -9.38 -7.77 0.38
C ASP A 40 -10.13 -6.45 0.12
N LYS A 41 -11.47 -6.49 0.15
CA LYS A 41 -12.30 -5.28 -0.02
C LYS A 41 -12.08 -4.31 1.13
N PHE A 42 -11.93 -4.80 2.37
CA PHE A 42 -11.63 -3.98 3.53
C PHE A 42 -10.21 -3.41 3.48
N ALA A 43 -9.23 -4.18 3.00
CA ALA A 43 -7.87 -3.71 2.80
C ALA A 43 -7.81 -2.58 1.75
N HIS A 44 -8.48 -2.74 0.60
CA HIS A 44 -8.59 -1.69 -0.42
C HIS A 44 -9.37 -0.47 0.07
N ALA A 45 -10.43 -0.67 0.87
CA ALA A 45 -11.22 0.43 1.42
C ALA A 45 -10.44 1.26 2.45
N ASN A 46 -9.73 0.62 3.39
CA ASN A 46 -8.88 1.32 4.36
C ASN A 46 -7.80 2.15 3.65
N GLN A 47 -7.31 1.65 2.54
CA GLN A 47 -6.27 2.31 1.77
C GLN A 47 -6.79 3.53 1.00
N ALA A 48 -7.96 3.43 0.38
CA ALA A 48 -8.64 4.58 -0.23
C ALA A 48 -9.00 5.64 0.81
N TRP A 49 -9.44 5.22 2.01
CA TRP A 49 -9.72 6.11 3.13
C TRP A 49 -8.48 6.89 3.59
N ARG A 50 -7.32 6.24 3.67
CA ARG A 50 -6.04 6.91 3.97
C ARG A 50 -5.70 7.99 2.94
N MET A 51 -5.88 7.72 1.66
CA MET A 51 -5.65 8.73 0.61
C MET A 51 -6.52 9.97 0.81
N VAL A 52 -7.79 9.79 1.20
CA VAL A 52 -8.69 10.90 1.53
C VAL A 52 -8.19 11.69 2.74
N ILE A 53 -7.80 10.99 3.82
CA ILE A 53 -7.24 11.65 5.01
C ILE A 53 -5.96 12.41 4.66
N GLU A 54 -5.08 11.85 3.84
CA GLU A 54 -3.84 12.52 3.42
C GLU A 54 -4.13 13.83 2.67
N LEU A 55 -5.11 13.82 1.76
CA LEU A 55 -5.55 15.02 1.06
C LEU A 55 -6.19 16.05 2.00
N VAL A 56 -7.10 15.60 2.86
CA VAL A 56 -7.82 16.47 3.82
C VAL A 56 -6.86 17.03 4.87
N ALA A 57 -5.90 16.25 5.34
CA ALA A 57 -4.88 16.70 6.29
C ALA A 57 -4.00 17.78 5.68
N GLY A 58 -3.55 17.61 4.42
CA GLY A 58 -2.80 18.63 3.70
C GLY A 58 -3.58 19.95 3.58
N LEU A 59 -4.86 19.87 3.22
CA LEU A 59 -5.74 21.04 3.13
C LEU A 59 -6.02 21.68 4.50
N ALA A 60 -6.25 20.88 5.53
CA ALA A 60 -6.51 21.36 6.89
C ALA A 60 -5.28 22.07 7.48
N VAL A 61 -4.08 21.54 7.25
CA VAL A 61 -2.81 22.19 7.64
C VAL A 61 -2.62 23.49 6.86
N GLY A 62 -2.81 23.48 5.53
CA GLY A 62 -2.73 24.68 4.70
C GLY A 62 -3.72 25.77 5.15
N PHE A 63 -4.97 25.39 5.38
CA PHE A 63 -5.99 26.30 5.91
C PHE A 63 -5.63 26.82 7.30
N GLY A 64 -5.24 25.96 8.24
CA GLY A 64 -4.91 26.35 9.61
C GLY A 64 -3.74 27.32 9.67
N VAL A 65 -2.67 27.03 8.92
CA VAL A 65 -1.48 27.90 8.83
C VAL A 65 -1.82 29.21 8.12
N GLY A 66 -2.48 29.14 6.97
CA GLY A 66 -2.84 30.32 6.19
C GLY A 66 -3.80 31.26 6.94
N PHE A 67 -4.85 30.71 7.56
CA PHE A 67 -5.78 31.46 8.39
C PHE A 67 -5.12 32.06 9.63
N GLY A 68 -4.24 31.29 10.28
CA GLY A 68 -3.46 31.78 11.42
C GLY A 68 -2.58 32.96 11.02
N LEU A 69 -1.80 32.82 9.95
CA LEU A 69 -0.91 33.88 9.47
C LEU A 69 -1.67 35.13 9.03
N ASP A 70 -2.77 34.99 8.29
CA ASP A 70 -3.60 36.13 7.91
C ASP A 70 -4.17 36.86 9.14
N ARG A 71 -4.56 36.10 10.17
CA ARG A 71 -5.10 36.69 11.41
C ARG A 71 -4.03 37.37 12.26
N LEU A 72 -2.80 36.87 12.27
CA LEU A 72 -1.69 37.46 13.02
C LEU A 72 -1.12 38.70 12.31
N LEU A 73 -1.00 38.65 10.98
CA LEU A 73 -0.37 39.70 10.17
C LEU A 73 -1.37 40.76 9.70
N GLY A 74 -2.67 40.52 9.89
CA GLY A 74 -3.73 41.43 9.42
C GLY A 74 -3.76 41.55 7.89
N THR A 75 -3.18 40.58 7.18
CA THR A 75 -3.18 40.56 5.73
C THR A 75 -4.59 40.29 5.23
N THR A 76 -4.89 40.76 4.03
CA THR A 76 -6.02 40.23 3.24
C THR A 76 -5.82 38.71 3.06
N PRO A 77 -6.86 37.92 2.72
CA PRO A 77 -6.80 36.45 2.72
C PRO A 77 -5.89 35.82 1.63
N ILE A 78 -4.80 36.49 1.30
CA ILE A 78 -3.78 36.13 0.34
C ILE A 78 -2.94 34.97 0.88
N LEU A 79 -2.51 35.01 2.15
CA LEU A 79 -1.71 33.90 2.69
C LEU A 79 -2.55 32.65 2.80
N LEU A 80 -3.81 32.75 3.22
CA LEU A 80 -4.76 31.65 3.20
C LEU A 80 -4.86 31.00 1.82
N VAL A 81 -5.01 31.79 0.75
CA VAL A 81 -5.07 31.25 -0.61
C VAL A 81 -3.78 30.52 -0.98
N ILE A 82 -2.62 31.14 -0.75
CA ILE A 82 -1.31 30.54 -1.06
C ILE A 82 -1.10 29.23 -0.28
N PHE A 83 -1.38 29.24 1.03
CA PHE A 83 -1.20 28.07 1.88
C PHE A 83 -2.22 26.97 1.62
N ILE A 84 -3.44 27.28 1.14
CA ILE A 84 -4.38 26.27 0.64
C ILE A 84 -3.79 25.55 -0.58
N PHE A 85 -3.26 26.27 -1.56
CA PHE A 85 -2.63 25.64 -2.72
C PHE A 85 -1.40 24.82 -2.33
N LEU A 86 -0.59 25.33 -1.40
CA LEU A 86 0.59 24.62 -0.90
C LEU A 86 0.20 23.36 -0.12
N GLY A 87 -0.81 23.44 0.74
CA GLY A 87 -1.36 22.31 1.49
C GLY A 87 -2.02 21.26 0.59
N PHE A 88 -2.75 21.70 -0.44
CA PHE A 88 -3.30 20.83 -1.47
C PHE A 88 -2.19 20.11 -2.26
N ALA A 89 -1.18 20.84 -2.73
CA ALA A 89 -0.05 20.25 -3.45
C ALA A 89 0.69 19.21 -2.58
N ALA A 90 0.89 19.52 -1.30
CA ALA A 90 1.47 18.57 -0.34
C ALA A 90 0.57 17.33 -0.15
N GLY A 91 -0.74 17.50 0.03
CA GLY A 91 -1.69 16.40 0.20
C GLY A 91 -1.82 15.50 -1.03
N VAL A 92 -1.83 16.08 -2.23
CA VAL A 92 -1.79 15.32 -3.49
C VAL A 92 -0.47 14.56 -3.61
N LYS A 93 0.67 15.19 -3.28
CA LYS A 93 1.98 14.52 -3.32
C LYS A 93 2.05 13.32 -2.37
N THR A 94 1.52 13.43 -1.15
CA THR A 94 1.49 12.31 -0.21
C THR A 94 0.55 11.21 -0.70
N MET A 95 -0.65 11.56 -1.17
CA MET A 95 -1.59 10.59 -1.73
C MET A 95 -1.00 9.80 -2.91
N LEU A 96 -0.33 10.50 -3.84
CA LEU A 96 0.31 9.87 -5.00
C LEU A 96 1.49 8.99 -4.60
N ARG A 97 2.27 9.41 -3.61
CA ARG A 97 3.34 8.57 -3.04
C ARG A 97 2.76 7.29 -2.46
N THR A 98 1.71 7.40 -1.66
CA THR A 98 1.00 6.27 -1.08
C THR A 98 0.49 5.35 -2.20
N ALA A 99 -0.09 5.89 -3.27
CA ALA A 99 -0.56 5.12 -4.44
C ALA A 99 0.57 4.40 -5.20
N ALA A 100 1.76 5.03 -5.31
CA ALA A 100 2.93 4.43 -5.95
C ALA A 100 3.50 3.27 -5.11
N GLU A 101 3.58 3.44 -3.78
CA GLU A 101 3.99 2.38 -2.84
C GLU A 101 3.08 1.15 -2.94
N MET A 102 1.80 1.32 -3.32
CA MET A 102 0.86 0.20 -3.52
C MET A 102 0.96 -0.46 -4.90
N SER A 103 1.33 0.30 -5.93
CA SER A 103 1.41 -0.21 -7.30
C SER A 103 2.69 -1.04 -7.55
N GLY A 104 3.58 -1.15 -6.55
CA GLY A 104 4.88 -1.83 -6.68
C GLY A 104 5.89 -1.08 -7.55
N ASP A 105 5.51 0.09 -8.06
CA ASP A 105 6.33 0.91 -8.95
C ASP A 105 7.05 1.95 -8.11
N ALA A 106 8.25 1.58 -7.64
CA ALA A 106 9.14 2.53 -6.98
C ALA A 106 9.43 3.69 -7.97
N PRO A 107 9.35 4.96 -7.55
CA PRO A 107 9.61 6.07 -8.46
C PRO A 107 11.11 6.12 -8.78
N GLY A 108 11.50 5.55 -9.92
CA GLY A 108 12.91 5.53 -10.34
C GLY A 108 13.27 4.82 -11.64
N THR A 109 12.37 4.10 -12.32
CA THR A 109 12.68 3.54 -13.63
C THR A 109 11.43 3.58 -14.50
N GLY A 110 11.28 4.64 -15.28
CA GLY A 110 10.30 4.65 -16.37
C GLY A 110 10.55 3.45 -17.29
N PRO A 111 9.51 2.91 -17.96
CA PRO A 111 9.68 1.75 -18.83
C PRO A 111 10.75 2.07 -19.86
N ALA A 112 11.89 1.39 -19.78
CA ALA A 112 12.89 1.40 -20.83
C ALA A 112 12.15 1.00 -22.11
N LYS A 113 12.07 1.93 -23.07
CA LYS A 113 11.48 1.64 -24.37
C LYS A 113 12.14 0.37 -24.91
N PRO A 114 11.37 -0.62 -25.38
CA PRO A 114 11.95 -1.78 -26.02
C PRO A 114 12.85 -1.28 -27.14
N VAL A 115 14.15 -1.56 -27.04
CA VAL A 115 15.06 -1.42 -28.17
C VAL A 115 14.53 -2.41 -29.20
N ASP A 116 14.00 -1.87 -30.29
CA ASP A 116 13.55 -2.61 -31.46
C ASP A 116 14.79 -3.22 -32.13
N ASP A 117 15.25 -4.36 -31.61
CA ASP A 117 16.28 -5.20 -32.22
C ASP A 117 15.67 -5.99 -33.41
N ARG A 118 14.98 -5.29 -34.31
CA ARG A 118 14.77 -5.82 -35.65
C ARG A 118 16.08 -5.63 -36.41
N PRO A 119 16.80 -6.71 -36.76
CA PRO A 119 17.94 -6.56 -37.63
C PRO A 119 17.46 -5.93 -38.94
N ALA A 120 18.12 -4.82 -39.28
CA ALA A 120 18.01 -4.18 -40.58
C ALA A 120 18.15 -5.26 -41.67
N GLY A 121 17.28 -5.17 -42.67
CA GLY A 121 17.09 -6.19 -43.70
C GLY A 121 18.40 -6.69 -44.30
N ASP A 122 18.43 -7.98 -44.57
CA ASP A 122 19.48 -8.65 -45.34
C ASP A 122 19.36 -8.20 -46.81
N PRO A 123 20.27 -7.36 -47.35
CA PRO A 123 20.28 -6.96 -48.74
C PRO A 123 21.16 -7.92 -49.53
N ALA A 124 20.84 -9.22 -49.54
CA ALA A 124 21.67 -10.20 -50.23
C ALA A 124 20.90 -11.44 -50.66
N LYS A 125 19.81 -11.28 -51.43
CA LYS A 125 19.28 -12.34 -52.29
C LYS A 125 18.84 -11.77 -53.62
N ASP A 126 19.82 -11.23 -54.34
CA ASP A 126 19.73 -10.89 -55.75
C ASP A 126 21.05 -11.33 -56.39
N GLU A 127 21.28 -12.65 -56.50
CA GLU A 127 22.30 -13.24 -57.38
C GLU A 127 22.21 -14.78 -57.40
N ARG A 128 21.92 -15.30 -58.61
CA ARG A 128 22.37 -16.60 -59.17
C ARG A 128 21.85 -17.91 -58.52
N ASP A 129 20.84 -18.51 -59.15
CA ASP A 129 20.90 -19.79 -59.91
C ASP A 129 19.52 -20.44 -60.04
#